data_AF-A0A5R2MZ44-F1
#
_entry.id   AF-A0A5R2MZ44-F1
#
_cell.length_a   1.000
_cell.length_b   1.000
_cell.length_c   1.000
_cell.angle_alpha   90.00
_cell.angle_beta   90.00
_cell.angle_gamma   90.00
#
_symmetry.space_group_name_H-M   'P 1'
#
loop_
_entity.id
_entity.type
_entity.pdbx_description
1 polymer ?
#
loop_
_entity_poly.entity_id
_entity_poly.type
_entity_poly.pdbx_seq_one_letter_code
_entity_poly.pdbx_strand_id
1 'polypeptide(L)'
;MQILHLDSSIQGAASASRTLTKAVVENLLDQHPGAAVTYHDLVEEAVPHLDGPIGAGFRPLAFEVSDEATRREHARSDALVGELMASDIVVVGAP
;
A
#
# COMPACT_ATOMS: atom_id res chain seq x y z
N MET A 1 -10.25 -4.15 -14.26
CA MET A 1 -9.89 -2.86 -13.65
C MET A 1 -9.38 -3.17 -12.26
N GLN A 2 -8.20 -2.68 -11.90
CA GLN A 2 -7.59 -2.89 -10.60
C GLN A 2 -7.75 -1.65 -9.73
N ILE A 3 -8.30 -1.83 -8.54
CA ILE A 3 -8.47 -0.78 -7.54
C ILE A 3 -7.52 -1.09 -6.37
N LEU A 4 -6.68 -0.13 -6.01
CA LEU A 4 -5.88 -0.17 -4.79
C LEU A 4 -6.53 0.73 -3.75
N HIS A 5 -6.97 0.15 -2.63
CA HIS A 5 -7.57 0.87 -1.51
C HIS A 5 -6.60 0.87 -0.34
N LEU A 6 -6.14 2.07 0.04
CA LEU A 6 -5.22 2.30 1.15
C LEU A 6 -5.94 3.08 2.24
N ASP A 7 -5.95 2.59 3.49
CA ASP A 7 -6.43 3.34 4.64
C ASP A 7 -5.29 3.59 5.64
N SER A 8 -5.24 4.79 6.22
CA SER A 8 -4.21 5.21 7.18
C SER A 8 -4.75 5.63 8.56
N SER A 9 -6.06 5.54 8.78
CA SER A 9 -6.68 5.96 10.05
C SER A 9 -6.33 5.02 11.19
N ILE A 10 -5.78 5.58 12.28
CA ILE A 10 -5.62 4.88 13.55
C ILE A 10 -6.94 4.62 14.29
N GLN A 11 -8.05 5.21 13.83
CA GLN A 11 -9.35 5.14 14.51
C GLN A 11 -10.15 3.88 14.14
N GLY A 12 -9.66 3.05 13.21
CA GLY A 12 -10.32 1.80 12.79
C GLY A 12 -11.79 2.02 12.44
N ALA A 13 -12.70 1.28 13.05
CA ALA A 13 -14.15 1.37 12.80
C ALA A 13 -14.78 2.74 13.15
N ALA A 14 -14.14 3.55 14.01
CA ALA A 14 -14.61 4.90 14.32
C ALA A 14 -14.15 5.95 13.28
N SER A 15 -13.38 5.54 12.27
CA SER A 15 -12.86 6.44 11.25
C SER A 15 -13.92 6.83 10.23
N ALA A 16 -14.12 8.14 10.09
CA ALA A 16 -14.92 8.71 9.02
C ALA A 16 -14.25 8.53 7.64
N SER A 17 -12.91 8.61 7.55
CA SER A 17 -12.20 8.44 6.28
C SER A 17 -12.38 7.03 5.72
N ARG A 18 -12.24 6.00 6.58
CA ARG A 18 -12.43 4.58 6.20
C ARG A 18 -13.86 4.28 5.79
N THR A 19 -14.84 4.90 6.46
CA THR A 19 -16.25 4.78 6.09
C THR A 19 -16.49 5.32 4.68
N LEU A 20 -15.94 6.50 4.37
CA LEU A 20 -16.09 7.13 3.07
C LEU A 20 -15.36 6.37 1.95
N THR A 21 -14.12 5.94 2.17
CA THR A 21 -13.35 5.20 1.16
C THR A 21 -13.96 3.84 0.85
N LYS A 22 -14.47 3.13 1.87
CA LYS A 22 -15.25 1.91 1.66
C LYS A 22 -16.47 2.15 0.76
N ALA A 23 -17.26 3.20 1.03
CA ALA A 23 -18.42 3.52 0.20
C ALA A 23 -18.04 3.87 -1.24
N VAL A 24 -16.91 4.53 -1.45
CA VAL A 24 -16.36 4.81 -2.79
C VAL A 24 -16.00 3.51 -3.51
N VAL A 25 -15.28 2.59 -2.86
CA VAL A 25 -14.91 1.30 -3.45
C VAL A 25 -16.13 0.45 -3.78
N GLU A 26 -17.11 0.38 -2.88
CA GLU A 26 -18.38 -0.32 -3.12
C GLU A 26 -19.10 0.24 -4.36
N ASN A 27 -19.18 1.57 -4.49
CA ASN A 27 -19.79 2.20 -5.65
C ASN A 27 -19.01 1.96 -6.96
N LEU A 28 -17.68 1.86 -6.90
CA LEU A 28 -16.85 1.50 -8.07
C LEU A 28 -17.08 0.05 -8.49
N LEU A 29 -17.23 -0.87 -7.53
CA LEU A 29 -17.53 -2.28 -7.80
C LEU A 29 -18.93 -2.46 -8.43
N ASP A 30 -19.92 -1.71 -7.97
CA ASP A 30 -21.27 -1.72 -8.56
C ASP A 30 -21.25 -1.28 -10.03
N GLN A 31 -20.45 -0.26 -10.35
CA GLN A 31 -20.29 0.24 -11.73
C GLN A 31 -19.40 -0.65 -12.59
N HIS A 32 -18.49 -1.40 -11.96
CA HIS A 32 -17.52 -2.26 -12.62
C HIS A 32 -17.47 -3.65 -11.97
N PRO A 33 -18.45 -4.54 -12.23
CA PRO A 33 -18.54 -5.85 -11.55
C PRO A 33 -17.36 -6.80 -11.78
N GLY A 34 -16.52 -6.54 -12.78
CA GLY A 34 -15.27 -7.28 -13.05
C GLY A 34 -14.01 -6.62 -12.50
N ALA A 35 -14.14 -5.57 -11.69
CA ALA A 35 -13.00 -4.95 -11.03
C ALA A 35 -12.50 -5.81 -9.86
N ALA A 36 -11.20 -5.81 -9.64
CA ALA A 36 -10.59 -6.45 -8.47
C ALA A 36 -10.03 -5.37 -7.54
N VAL A 37 -10.08 -5.66 -6.23
CA VAL A 37 -9.62 -4.74 -5.18
C VAL A 37 -8.45 -5.37 -4.43
N THR A 38 -7.35 -4.64 -4.34
CA THR A 38 -6.28 -4.88 -3.37
C THR A 38 -6.44 -3.87 -2.25
N TYR A 39 -6.48 -4.34 -1.00
CA TYR A 39 -6.67 -3.51 0.18
C TYR A 39 -5.45 -3.55 1.08
N HIS A 40 -5.00 -2.39 1.56
CA HIS A 40 -4.01 -2.27 2.61
C HIS A 40 -4.49 -1.37 3.74
N ASP A 41 -4.38 -1.90 4.96
CA ASP A 41 -4.47 -1.11 6.17
C ASP A 41 -3.05 -0.74 6.63
N LEU A 42 -2.67 0.52 6.45
CA LEU A 42 -1.32 1.01 6.76
C LEU A 42 -1.06 1.18 8.27
N VAL A 43 -2.05 0.93 9.12
CA VAL A 43 -1.90 0.88 10.57
C VAL A 43 -1.65 -0.55 11.04
N GLU A 44 -2.44 -1.51 10.55
CA GLU A 44 -2.28 -2.93 10.89
C GLU A 44 -1.01 -3.52 10.24
N GLU A 45 -0.74 -3.16 8.99
CA GLU A 45 0.43 -3.58 8.22
C GLU A 45 1.33 -2.37 7.95
N ALA A 46 1.87 -1.82 9.03
CA ALA A 46 2.72 -0.64 8.97
C ALA A 46 3.92 -0.84 8.03
N VAL A 47 4.17 0.16 7.18
CA VAL A 47 5.36 0.23 6.33
C VAL A 47 6.48 0.94 7.10
N PRO A 48 7.58 0.25 7.45
CA PRO A 48 8.79 0.85 8.00
C PRO A 48 9.25 2.11 7.28
N HIS A 49 9.77 3.06 8.06
CA HIS A 49 10.40 4.25 7.51
C HIS A 49 11.63 3.87 6.68
N LEU A 50 11.87 4.65 5.63
CA LEU A 50 13.05 4.51 4.79
C LEU A 50 14.32 4.77 5.60
N ASP A 51 15.27 3.84 5.52
CA ASP A 51 16.62 3.97 6.08
C ASP A 51 17.68 3.69 5.00
N GLY A 52 18.96 3.66 5.40
CA GLY A 52 20.07 3.35 4.51
C GLY A 52 19.86 2.00 3.80
N PRO A 53 19.86 0.88 4.53
CA PRO A 53 19.66 -0.46 3.95
C PRO A 53 18.44 -0.58 3.02
N ILE A 54 17.27 -0.08 3.42
CA ILE A 54 16.06 -0.10 2.57
C ILE A 54 16.28 0.74 1.31
N GLY A 55 16.87 1.93 1.43
CA GLY A 55 17.18 2.81 0.31
C GLY A 55 18.16 2.23 -0.71
N ALA A 56 18.97 1.24 -0.30
CA ALA A 56 19.89 0.53 -1.19
C ALA A 56 19.21 -0.16 -2.37
N GLY A 57 17.92 -0.52 -2.23
CA GLY A 57 17.13 -1.17 -3.28
C GLY A 57 16.85 -0.25 -4.48
N PHE A 58 16.90 1.07 -4.30
CA PHE A 58 16.60 2.07 -5.35
C PHE A 58 17.79 2.98 -5.67
N ARG A 59 18.85 2.92 -4.85
CA ARG A 59 20.09 3.69 -5.02
C ARG A 59 21.29 2.84 -4.59
N PRO A 60 22.30 2.62 -5.44
CA PRO A 60 23.49 1.89 -5.03
C PRO A 60 24.15 2.54 -3.81
N LEU A 61 24.33 1.78 -2.74
CA LEU A 61 25.14 2.19 -1.60
C LEU A 61 26.58 1.71 -1.78
N ALA A 62 27.52 2.35 -1.09
CA ALA A 62 28.93 1.97 -1.12
C ALA A 62 29.24 0.65 -0.39
N PHE A 63 28.22 -0.04 0.14
CA PHE A 63 28.34 -1.30 0.86
C PHE A 63 27.29 -2.31 0.37
N GLU A 64 27.65 -3.59 0.35
CA GLU A 64 26.70 -4.66 0.04
C GLU A 64 25.71 -4.83 1.18
N VAL A 65 24.43 -4.92 0.82
CA VAL A 65 23.36 -5.20 1.77
C VAL A 65 22.93 -6.65 1.57
N SER A 66 23.31 -7.52 2.50
CA SER A 66 23.10 -8.97 2.38
C SER A 66 22.22 -9.57 3.47
N ASP A 67 21.79 -8.78 4.46
CA ASP A 67 20.99 -9.28 5.57
C ASP A 67 19.55 -9.61 5.13
N GLU A 68 18.96 -10.62 5.80
CA GLU A 68 17.63 -11.11 5.48
C GLU A 68 16.54 -10.05 5.66
N ALA A 69 16.68 -9.20 6.70
CA ALA A 69 15.68 -8.19 6.99
C ALA A 69 15.60 -7.20 5.82
N THR A 70 16.73 -6.66 5.37
CA THR A 70 16.74 -5.74 4.24
C THR A 70 16.21 -6.37 2.94
N ARG A 71 16.54 -7.63 2.66
CA ARG A 71 15.98 -8.31 1.48
C ARG A 71 14.45 -8.40 1.53
N ARG A 72 13.89 -8.66 2.72
CA ARG A 72 12.43 -8.64 2.93
C ARG A 72 11.85 -7.26 2.72
N GLU A 73 12.54 -6.20 3.15
CA GLU A 73 12.09 -4.83 2.94
C GLU A 73 12.10 -4.43 1.46
N HIS A 74 13.14 -4.83 0.70
CA HIS A 74 13.19 -4.63 -0.75
C HIS A 74 12.06 -5.38 -1.44
N ALA A 75 11.83 -6.65 -1.10
CA ALA A 75 10.73 -7.43 -1.65
C ALA A 75 9.35 -6.83 -1.32
N ARG A 76 9.15 -6.30 -0.10
CA ARG A 76 7.92 -5.58 0.25
C ARG A 76 7.76 -4.33 -0.61
N SER A 77 8.83 -3.56 -0.78
CA SER A 77 8.78 -2.34 -1.60
C SER A 77 8.48 -2.65 -3.06
N ASP A 78 9.09 -3.69 -3.63
CA ASP A 78 8.82 -4.14 -5.01
C ASP A 78 7.35 -4.57 -5.18
N ALA A 79 6.80 -5.29 -4.20
CA ALA A 79 5.40 -5.69 -4.21
C ALA A 79 4.45 -4.47 -4.17
N LEU A 80 4.65 -3.56 -3.21
CA LEU A 80 3.81 -2.37 -3.06
C LEU A 80 3.90 -1.42 -4.26
N VAL A 81 5.11 -1.24 -4.83
CA VAL A 81 5.28 -0.47 -6.06
C VAL A 81 4.61 -1.17 -7.24
N GLY A 82 4.75 -2.51 -7.35
CA GLY A 82 4.10 -3.30 -8.38
C GLY A 82 2.57 -3.16 -8.35
N GLU A 83 1.96 -3.24 -7.16
CA GLU A 83 0.53 -3.03 -6.96
C GLU A 83 0.09 -1.62 -7.35
N LEU A 84 0.83 -0.60 -6.91
CA LEU A 84 0.55 0.78 -7.27
C LEU A 84 0.58 0.99 -8.80
N MET A 85 1.59 0.44 -9.47
CA MET A 85 1.74 0.55 -10.93
C MET A 85 0.71 -0.27 -11.71
N ALA A 86 0.23 -1.38 -11.15
CA ALA A 86 -0.80 -2.22 -11.76
C ALA A 86 -2.23 -1.69 -11.54
N SER A 87 -2.40 -0.65 -10.72
CA SER A 87 -3.71 -0.11 -10.35
C SER A 87 -4.21 0.95 -11.33
N ASP A 88 -5.46 0.81 -11.75
CA ASP A 88 -6.16 1.80 -12.57
C ASP A 88 -6.71 2.96 -11.70
N ILE A 89 -7.14 2.63 -10.48
CA ILE A 89 -7.68 3.58 -9.50
C ILE A 89 -7.01 3.34 -8.15
N VAL A 90 -6.58 4.43 -7.49
CA VAL A 90 -6.08 4.40 -6.13
C VAL A 90 -7.03 5.20 -5.24
N VAL A 91 -7.61 4.56 -4.23
CA VAL A 91 -8.46 5.18 -3.21
C VAL A 91 -7.67 5.29 -1.92
N VAL A 92 -7.51 6.51 -1.40
CA VAL A 92 -6.70 6.78 -0.19
C VAL A 92 -7.57 7.38 0.90
N GLY A 93 -7.63 6.71 2.05
CA GLY A 93 -8.28 7.17 3.27
C GLY A 93 -7.26 7.73 4.25
N ALA A 94 -7.39 9.02 4.59
CA ALA A 94 -6.55 9.69 5.57
C ALA A 94 -7.31 10.80 6.34
N PRO A 95 -7.05 11.02 7.65
CA PRO A 95 -6.52 10.04 8.62
C PRO A 95 -7.56 8.96 8.81
#